data_AF-A0A6J6AYB1-F1
#
_entry.id   AF-A0A6J6AYB1-F1
#
_cell.length_a   1.000
_cell.length_b   1.000
_cell.length_c   1.000
_cell.angle_alpha   90.00
_cell.angle_beta   90.00
_cell.angle_gamma   90.00
#
_symmetry.space_group_name_H-M   'P 1'
#
loop_
_entity.id
_entity.type
_entity.pdbx_description
1 polymer ?
#
loop_
_entity_poly.entity_id
_entity_poly.type
_entity_poly.pdbx_seq_one_letter_code
_entity_poly.pdbx_strand_id
1 'polypeptide(L)'
;MSTLDFEGKDILAALEEQFAAPVSLKNTKRLKIQNAIVCSFFTGDDYYRNHAARLQKNLEELGIAYDLRQISKRQGEDWADICRKKVGFIAEVCEQNPDKKVFWVDVDCELFSIPDFILNSTADIVGFQRGFSTPSKIGYESKGRFWEPCFWGINTTAQARKMVRAAAEFESAATVRATDDFFFEEAWRAVSPNMTFQIIPSNCAVDKGAGTLESHEVFFRFGSSGQVDNFKNKVEQHKGNTAKKKINPKRDLLELAKLIEEKLPEGISTKARLLVDASGVTGFLTGKKHNNLSSQAVQDLVAAGKAGDITKHNEALAIFKRKVLPNRYETAAIRVASSFLAYAAKPSKEKISLSWWENPYPGNYGDWLTPFIFNHYTESKLIFQGLTTRAPKKHIVSLGSVGRFIKSNSVVVGTGVSSFKHAINPKADFVSVRGPHTAELIVQSGGPLVENYGDPAVVLSRILPLTRGETNGRIALVRHHTHLQAPVKLPKNFDELSVQVSHPNDIVEFIETLLQYDCVVTSAMHVLITCQSYGIPCALVVFKGFEEYVHGDGIKYIDYALGADVKVISPTPIDPKLKWSEIEPLVETVTIPELKISEVEMAIKEGLRRVNS
;
A
#
# COMPACT_ATOMS: atom_id res chain seq x y z
N MET A 1 0.61 -61.64 -20.42
CA MET A 1 1.42 -60.51 -19.95
C MET A 1 1.61 -59.61 -21.15
N SER A 2 0.83 -58.53 -21.21
CA SER A 2 0.81 -57.61 -22.35
C SER A 2 1.99 -56.63 -22.24
N THR A 3 2.48 -56.20 -23.40
CA THR A 3 3.55 -55.20 -23.61
C THR A 3 3.24 -53.79 -23.07
N LEU A 4 2.18 -53.64 -22.26
CA LEU A 4 1.75 -52.38 -21.64
C LEU A 4 2.40 -52.09 -20.27
N ASP A 5 2.96 -53.11 -19.60
CA ASP A 5 3.58 -52.95 -18.27
C ASP A 5 5.06 -52.51 -18.32
N PHE A 6 5.69 -52.52 -19.51
CA PHE A 6 7.10 -52.16 -19.69
C PHE A 6 7.30 -50.67 -19.99
N GLU A 7 6.45 -50.07 -20.83
CA GLU A 7 6.55 -48.65 -21.21
C GLU A 7 6.24 -47.68 -20.05
N GLY A 8 5.38 -48.08 -19.10
CA GLY A 8 5.08 -47.27 -17.91
C GLY A 8 6.23 -47.18 -16.91
N LYS A 9 7.10 -48.20 -16.86
CA LYS A 9 8.30 -48.20 -15.99
C LYS A 9 9.47 -47.45 -16.61
N ASP A 10 9.61 -47.49 -17.94
CA ASP A 10 10.68 -46.79 -18.66
C ASP A 10 10.47 -45.26 -18.69
N ILE A 11 9.22 -44.77 -18.63
CA ILE A 11 8.92 -43.33 -18.49
C ILE A 11 9.22 -42.81 -17.07
N LEU A 12 8.98 -43.63 -16.03
CA LEU A 12 9.38 -43.33 -14.65
C LEU A 12 10.91 -43.37 -14.48
N ALA A 13 11.59 -44.32 -15.13
CA ALA A 13 13.05 -44.42 -15.13
C ALA A 13 13.74 -43.25 -15.89
N ALA A 14 13.13 -42.75 -16.98
CA ALA A 14 13.65 -41.61 -17.73
C ALA A 14 13.60 -40.27 -16.97
N LEU A 15 12.75 -40.17 -15.93
CA LEU A 15 12.73 -39.04 -14.97
C LEU A 15 13.78 -39.20 -13.87
N GLU A 16 14.21 -40.43 -13.56
CA GLU A 16 15.17 -40.73 -12.48
C GLU A 16 16.64 -40.66 -12.91
N GLU A 17 16.96 -40.77 -14.21
CA GLU A 17 18.34 -41.04 -14.67
C GLU A 17 19.19 -39.83 -15.14
N GLN A 18 18.78 -38.57 -14.94
CA GLN A 18 19.51 -37.40 -15.49
C GLN A 18 19.99 -36.36 -14.46
N PHE A 19 21.00 -36.77 -13.67
CA PHE A 19 21.77 -36.02 -12.66
C PHE A 19 21.11 -35.84 -11.29
N ALA A 20 21.96 -35.83 -10.25
CA ALA A 20 21.69 -35.79 -8.80
C ALA A 20 20.22 -35.80 -8.38
N ALA A 21 19.83 -36.84 -7.63
CA ALA A 21 18.48 -36.99 -7.08
C ALA A 21 17.93 -35.64 -6.60
N PRO A 22 16.70 -35.26 -6.98
CA PRO A 22 16.13 -33.98 -6.59
C PRO A 22 16.28 -33.81 -5.09
N VAL A 23 16.94 -32.73 -4.67
CA VAL A 23 17.06 -32.41 -3.25
C VAL A 23 15.69 -31.92 -2.81
N SER A 24 14.91 -32.84 -2.24
CA SER A 24 13.61 -32.55 -1.65
C SER A 24 13.83 -32.06 -0.23
N LEU A 25 13.40 -30.83 0.03
CA LEU A 25 13.33 -30.30 1.37
C LEU A 25 12.10 -30.90 2.05
N LYS A 26 12.28 -31.50 3.23
CA LYS A 26 11.19 -32.11 4.01
C LYS A 26 10.91 -31.32 5.28
N ASN A 27 9.68 -31.43 5.77
CA ASN A 27 9.26 -30.85 7.04
C ASN A 27 10.16 -31.32 8.19
N THR A 28 10.69 -30.36 8.94
CA THR A 28 11.47 -30.61 10.16
C THR A 28 10.66 -30.40 11.45
N LYS A 29 9.47 -29.78 11.34
CA LYS A 29 8.59 -29.42 12.47
C LYS A 29 7.26 -30.17 12.43
N ARG A 30 6.61 -30.28 13.60
CA ARG A 30 5.26 -30.86 13.74
C ARG A 30 4.23 -30.10 12.90
N LEU A 31 3.43 -30.84 12.13
CA LEU A 31 2.36 -30.29 11.29
C LEU A 31 1.16 -29.85 12.14
N LYS A 32 0.71 -28.61 11.88
CA LYS A 32 -0.56 -28.04 12.36
C LYS A 32 -1.68 -28.25 11.33
N ILE A 33 -1.35 -28.14 10.06
CA ILE A 33 -2.28 -28.32 8.93
C ILE A 33 -1.98 -29.68 8.28
N GLN A 34 -2.95 -30.59 8.30
CA GLN A 34 -2.78 -31.98 7.86
C GLN A 34 -3.43 -32.29 6.50
N ASN A 35 -4.50 -31.57 6.16
CA ASN A 35 -5.31 -31.78 4.95
C ASN A 35 -4.80 -31.00 3.72
N ALA A 36 -3.60 -30.42 3.80
CA ALA A 36 -3.02 -29.63 2.72
C ALA A 36 -1.49 -29.78 2.64
N ILE A 37 -0.96 -29.57 1.44
CA ILE A 37 0.47 -29.53 1.15
C ILE A 37 0.77 -28.33 0.25
N VAL A 38 1.87 -27.63 0.50
CA VAL A 38 2.40 -26.60 -0.40
C VAL A 38 3.53 -27.18 -1.25
N CYS A 39 3.51 -26.96 -2.55
CA CYS A 39 4.56 -27.42 -3.45
C CYS A 39 5.16 -26.26 -4.25
N SER A 40 6.46 -26.39 -4.52
CA SER A 40 7.22 -25.48 -5.37
C SER A 40 8.49 -26.16 -5.88
N PHE A 41 9.15 -25.56 -6.86
CA PHE A 41 10.52 -25.92 -7.21
C PHE A 41 11.38 -24.68 -7.45
N PHE A 42 12.69 -24.88 -7.48
CA PHE A 42 13.66 -23.83 -7.71
C PHE A 42 14.89 -24.34 -8.46
N THR A 43 15.57 -23.45 -9.17
CA THR A 43 16.87 -23.75 -9.78
C THR A 43 18.00 -23.58 -8.77
N GLY A 44 19.11 -24.30 -8.99
CA GLY A 44 20.29 -24.29 -8.11
C GLY A 44 21.16 -23.05 -8.19
N ASP A 45 20.65 -21.87 -8.53
CA ASP A 45 21.38 -20.61 -8.39
C ASP A 45 21.09 -19.95 -7.03
N ASP A 46 22.00 -19.07 -6.58
CA ASP A 46 21.90 -18.44 -5.25
C ASP A 46 20.59 -17.67 -5.06
N TYR A 47 20.09 -17.03 -6.12
CA TYR A 47 18.86 -16.27 -6.05
C TYR A 47 17.69 -17.18 -5.67
N TYR A 48 17.42 -18.24 -6.44
CA TYR A 48 16.28 -19.10 -6.15
C TYR A 48 16.50 -20.01 -4.93
N ARG A 49 17.75 -20.38 -4.59
CA ARG A 49 18.05 -21.06 -3.30
C ARG A 49 17.68 -20.21 -2.09
N ASN A 50 18.02 -18.92 -2.11
CA ASN A 50 17.68 -18.00 -1.01
C ASN A 50 16.16 -17.81 -0.89
N HIS A 51 15.45 -17.77 -2.01
CA HIS A 51 13.99 -17.76 -2.02
C HIS A 51 13.38 -19.07 -1.47
N ALA A 52 13.91 -20.23 -1.87
CA ALA A 52 13.46 -21.53 -1.36
C ALA A 52 13.67 -21.67 0.15
N ALA A 53 14.82 -21.25 0.68
CA ALA A 53 15.09 -21.28 2.11
C ALA A 53 14.12 -20.37 2.91
N ARG A 54 13.77 -19.20 2.36
CA ARG A 54 12.76 -18.31 2.96
C ARG A 54 11.37 -18.94 2.94
N LEU A 55 10.95 -19.47 1.80
CA LEU A 55 9.64 -20.14 1.67
C LEU A 55 9.56 -21.35 2.61
N GLN A 56 10.61 -22.17 2.68
CA GLN A 56 10.70 -23.29 3.62
C GLN A 56 10.47 -22.82 5.06
N LYS A 57 11.20 -21.81 5.51
CA LYS A 57 11.05 -21.26 6.86
C LYS A 57 9.61 -20.80 7.14
N ASN A 58 8.99 -20.12 6.17
CA ASN A 58 7.60 -19.67 6.30
C ASN A 58 6.64 -20.86 6.46
N LEU A 59 6.78 -21.89 5.62
CA LEU A 59 5.92 -23.09 5.66
C LEU A 59 6.11 -23.90 6.95
N GLU A 60 7.35 -24.00 7.45
CA GLU A 60 7.66 -24.59 8.74
C GLU A 60 7.02 -23.83 9.91
N GLU A 61 7.03 -22.49 9.88
CA GLU A 61 6.37 -21.66 10.91
C GLU A 61 4.84 -21.81 10.88
N LEU A 62 4.26 -21.92 9.68
CA LEU A 62 2.84 -22.20 9.49
C LEU A 62 2.46 -23.61 9.93
N GLY A 63 3.42 -24.54 9.93
CA GLY A 63 3.18 -25.94 10.26
C GLY A 63 2.36 -26.65 9.18
N ILE A 64 2.57 -26.31 7.90
CA ILE A 64 1.96 -27.01 6.77
C ILE A 64 2.97 -27.95 6.11
N ALA A 65 2.50 -29.09 5.60
CA ALA A 65 3.34 -29.99 4.83
C ALA A 65 3.83 -29.27 3.56
N TYR A 66 5.05 -29.58 3.11
CA TYR A 66 5.55 -29.04 1.85
C TYR A 66 6.40 -30.01 1.05
N ASP A 67 6.44 -29.79 -0.26
CA ASP A 67 7.36 -30.41 -1.21
C ASP A 67 8.07 -29.32 -2.02
N LEU A 68 9.30 -29.00 -1.62
CA LEU A 68 10.15 -28.04 -2.31
C LEU A 68 11.32 -28.80 -2.94
N ARG A 69 11.41 -28.79 -4.27
CA ARG A 69 12.44 -29.53 -5.01
C ARG A 69 13.40 -28.60 -5.72
N GLN A 70 14.70 -28.85 -5.55
CA GLN A 70 15.69 -28.26 -6.44
C GLN A 70 15.68 -29.00 -7.78
N ILE A 71 15.57 -28.25 -8.88
CA ILE A 71 15.67 -28.78 -10.25
C ILE A 71 16.93 -28.27 -10.95
N SER A 72 17.48 -29.10 -11.82
CA SER A 72 18.62 -28.77 -12.66
C SER A 72 18.16 -28.25 -14.02
N LYS A 73 18.83 -27.21 -14.51
CA LYS A 73 18.62 -26.64 -15.84
C LYS A 73 19.46 -27.42 -16.86
N ARG A 74 18.83 -27.99 -17.89
CA ARG A 74 19.56 -28.67 -18.97
C ARG A 74 20.28 -27.65 -19.86
N GLN A 75 21.35 -28.09 -20.53
CA GLN A 75 22.04 -27.25 -21.49
C GLN A 75 21.08 -26.86 -22.63
N GLY A 76 20.87 -25.56 -22.83
CA GLY A 76 19.96 -25.04 -23.85
C GLY A 76 18.53 -24.76 -23.38
N GLU A 77 18.12 -25.23 -22.19
CA GLU A 77 16.85 -24.80 -21.59
C GLU A 77 16.91 -23.30 -21.28
N ASP A 78 15.77 -22.62 -21.41
CA ASP A 78 15.61 -21.25 -20.96
C ASP A 78 14.56 -21.14 -19.84
N TRP A 79 14.22 -19.91 -19.47
CA TRP A 79 13.26 -19.66 -18.40
C TRP A 79 11.87 -20.24 -18.70
N ALA A 80 11.44 -20.23 -19.97
CA ALA A 80 10.14 -20.76 -20.35
C ALA A 80 10.09 -22.28 -20.19
N ASP A 81 11.18 -22.98 -20.53
CA ASP A 81 11.30 -24.42 -20.34
C ASP A 81 11.27 -24.79 -18.85
N ILE A 82 11.92 -23.99 -18.01
CA ILE A 82 11.86 -24.15 -16.55
C ILE A 82 10.44 -23.93 -16.03
N CYS A 83 9.76 -22.86 -16.44
CA CYS A 83 8.38 -22.60 -16.03
C CYS A 83 7.44 -23.73 -16.44
N ARG A 84 7.57 -24.24 -17.67
CA ARG A 84 6.75 -25.33 -18.21
C ARG A 84 6.76 -26.60 -17.34
N LYS A 85 7.89 -26.92 -16.68
CA LYS A 85 8.00 -28.05 -15.74
C LYS A 85 7.00 -28.03 -14.58
N LYS A 86 6.42 -26.86 -14.27
CA LYS A 86 5.35 -26.70 -13.25
C LYS A 86 4.14 -27.58 -13.51
N VAL A 87 3.79 -27.80 -14.78
CA VAL A 87 2.57 -28.54 -15.14
C VAL A 87 2.67 -30.00 -14.69
N GLY A 88 3.70 -30.71 -15.14
CA GLY A 88 3.95 -32.10 -14.75
C GLY A 88 4.24 -32.24 -13.25
N PHE A 89 5.01 -31.31 -12.67
CA PHE A 89 5.33 -31.34 -11.24
C PHE A 89 4.08 -31.25 -10.35
N ILE A 90 3.17 -30.31 -10.64
CA ILE A 90 1.93 -30.19 -9.86
C ILE A 90 1.07 -31.45 -10.01
N ALA A 91 1.01 -32.05 -11.21
CA ALA A 91 0.28 -33.30 -11.43
C ALA A 91 0.85 -34.45 -10.58
N GLU A 92 2.17 -34.62 -10.56
CA GLU A 92 2.86 -35.62 -9.74
C GLU A 92 2.53 -35.44 -8.25
N VAL A 93 2.62 -34.21 -7.73
CA VAL A 93 2.30 -33.91 -6.31
C VAL A 93 0.84 -34.21 -6.00
N CYS A 94 -0.08 -33.93 -6.93
CA CYS A 94 -1.50 -34.25 -6.79
C CYS A 94 -1.75 -35.76 -6.71
N GLU A 95 -1.04 -36.56 -7.50
CA GLU A 95 -1.16 -38.03 -7.50
C GLU A 95 -0.57 -38.65 -6.22
N GLN A 96 0.55 -38.11 -5.73
CA GLN A 96 1.18 -38.56 -4.48
C GLN A 96 0.39 -38.17 -3.23
N ASN A 97 -0.51 -37.20 -3.32
CA ASN A 97 -1.29 -36.68 -2.19
C ASN A 97 -2.80 -36.65 -2.51
N PRO A 98 -3.44 -37.82 -2.73
CA PRO A 98 -4.84 -37.89 -3.17
C PRO A 98 -5.81 -37.29 -2.14
N ASP A 99 -5.47 -37.35 -0.85
CA ASP A 99 -6.26 -36.93 0.30
C ASP A 99 -5.99 -35.49 0.78
N LYS A 100 -5.04 -34.77 0.14
CA LYS A 100 -4.68 -33.40 0.54
C LYS A 100 -4.93 -32.39 -0.56
N LYS A 101 -5.37 -31.20 -0.19
CA LYS A 101 -5.37 -30.03 -1.09
C LYS A 101 -3.92 -29.66 -1.42
N VAL A 102 -3.64 -29.41 -2.69
CA VAL A 102 -2.30 -29.04 -3.17
C VAL A 102 -2.28 -27.56 -3.46
N PHE A 103 -1.35 -26.84 -2.83
CA PHE A 103 -1.13 -25.42 -3.08
C PHE A 103 0.18 -25.23 -3.83
N TRP A 104 0.10 -24.73 -5.06
CA TRP A 104 1.28 -24.21 -5.74
C TRP A 104 1.58 -22.80 -5.25
N VAL A 105 2.85 -22.52 -4.97
CA VAL A 105 3.38 -21.20 -4.66
C VAL A 105 4.66 -21.02 -5.45
N ASP A 106 4.78 -19.97 -6.27
CA ASP A 106 6.07 -19.67 -6.90
C ASP A 106 7.13 -19.46 -5.81
N VAL A 107 8.33 -20.01 -6.01
CA VAL A 107 9.35 -20.06 -4.93
C VAL A 107 9.80 -18.67 -4.47
N ASP A 108 9.66 -17.66 -5.33
CA ASP A 108 10.01 -16.27 -5.04
C ASP A 108 8.91 -15.50 -4.27
N CYS A 109 7.77 -16.14 -4.01
CA CYS A 109 6.67 -15.59 -3.22
C CYS A 109 6.79 -15.92 -1.72
N GLU A 110 6.03 -15.19 -0.90
CA GLU A 110 5.95 -15.42 0.55
C GLU A 110 4.51 -15.66 1.00
N LEU A 111 4.34 -16.61 1.93
CA LEU A 111 3.09 -16.85 2.66
C LEU A 111 3.24 -16.45 4.13
N PHE A 112 2.42 -15.51 4.61
CA PHE A 112 2.38 -15.04 6.01
C PHE A 112 1.36 -15.80 6.87
N SER A 113 0.32 -16.33 6.22
CA SER A 113 -0.74 -17.17 6.77
C SER A 113 -1.39 -17.96 5.63
N ILE A 114 -2.26 -18.91 5.97
CA ILE A 114 -3.19 -19.51 5.01
C ILE A 114 -4.58 -19.30 5.59
N PRO A 115 -5.35 -18.33 5.08
CA PRO A 115 -6.69 -18.04 5.59
C PRO A 115 -7.63 -19.24 5.55
N ASP A 116 -8.54 -19.34 6.52
CA ASP A 116 -9.49 -20.44 6.62
C ASP A 116 -10.39 -20.56 5.37
N PHE A 117 -10.77 -19.44 4.77
CA PHE A 117 -11.58 -19.43 3.54
C PHE A 117 -10.82 -19.99 2.33
N ILE A 118 -9.49 -20.06 2.37
CA ILE A 118 -8.65 -20.71 1.35
C ILE A 118 -8.44 -22.18 1.73
N LEU A 119 -8.01 -22.44 2.97
CA LEU A 119 -7.71 -23.80 3.43
C LEU A 119 -8.95 -24.71 3.39
N ASN A 120 -10.11 -24.18 3.77
CA ASN A 120 -11.38 -24.90 3.85
C ASN A 120 -12.30 -24.68 2.65
N SER A 121 -11.79 -24.06 1.57
CA SER A 121 -12.58 -23.88 0.34
C SER A 121 -13.09 -25.22 -0.20
N THR A 122 -14.35 -25.25 -0.62
CA THR A 122 -14.97 -26.40 -1.30
C THR A 122 -14.84 -26.31 -2.82
N ALA A 123 -14.32 -25.21 -3.35
CA ALA A 123 -14.15 -25.02 -4.79
C ALA A 123 -13.11 -26.01 -5.35
N ASP A 124 -13.24 -26.39 -6.62
CA ASP A 124 -12.25 -27.24 -7.30
C ASP A 124 -10.89 -26.52 -7.40
N ILE A 125 -10.92 -25.22 -7.74
CA ILE A 125 -9.74 -24.35 -7.85
C ILE A 125 -9.97 -23.06 -7.04
N VAL A 126 -8.95 -22.66 -6.26
CA VAL A 126 -8.89 -21.36 -5.58
C VAL A 126 -7.62 -20.61 -5.98
N GLY A 127 -7.72 -19.32 -6.28
CA GLY A 127 -6.55 -18.55 -6.71
C GLY A 127 -6.85 -17.07 -6.94
N PHE A 128 -5.82 -16.31 -7.31
CA PHE A 128 -6.00 -14.91 -7.71
C PHE A 128 -6.42 -14.81 -9.19
N GLN A 129 -7.26 -13.83 -9.51
CA GLN A 129 -7.55 -13.50 -10.91
C GLN A 129 -6.31 -12.86 -11.58
N ARG A 130 -6.06 -13.16 -12.86
CA ARG A 130 -4.93 -12.62 -13.63
C ARG A 130 -4.75 -11.10 -13.48
N GLY A 131 -3.56 -10.70 -13.05
CA GLY A 131 -3.17 -9.33 -12.73
C GLY A 131 -3.76 -8.82 -11.42
N PHE A 132 -4.06 -9.72 -10.47
CA PHE A 132 -4.71 -9.44 -9.19
C PHE A 132 -5.94 -8.54 -9.33
N SER A 133 -6.79 -8.93 -10.27
CA SER A 133 -7.91 -8.12 -10.74
C SER A 133 -9.17 -8.37 -9.90
N THR A 134 -10.12 -7.43 -9.92
CA THR A 134 -11.36 -7.51 -9.13
C THR A 134 -12.47 -8.22 -9.90
N PRO A 135 -13.52 -8.74 -9.22
CA PRO A 135 -14.66 -9.38 -9.89
C PRO A 135 -15.32 -8.53 -10.98
N SER A 136 -15.29 -7.20 -10.87
CA SER A 136 -15.79 -6.28 -11.91
C SER A 136 -15.01 -6.30 -13.23
N LYS A 137 -13.86 -6.98 -13.29
CA LYS A 137 -13.01 -7.19 -14.46
C LYS A 137 -12.67 -8.67 -14.68
N ILE A 138 -13.48 -9.56 -14.10
CA ILE A 138 -13.33 -11.02 -14.24
C ILE A 138 -13.58 -11.46 -15.69
N GLY A 139 -12.98 -12.58 -16.09
CA GLY A 139 -13.26 -13.23 -17.36
C GLY A 139 -12.44 -12.73 -18.55
N TYR A 140 -12.74 -13.29 -19.72
CA TYR A 140 -11.91 -13.19 -20.92
C TYR A 140 -12.07 -11.92 -21.74
N GLU A 141 -13.09 -11.12 -21.45
CA GLU A 141 -13.28 -9.81 -22.08
C GLU A 141 -12.15 -8.85 -21.68
N SER A 142 -11.68 -8.93 -20.43
CA SER A 142 -10.66 -8.04 -19.89
C SER A 142 -9.25 -8.63 -19.90
N LYS A 143 -9.11 -9.96 -19.89
CA LYS A 143 -7.83 -10.67 -19.73
C LYS A 143 -7.73 -11.83 -20.71
N GLY A 144 -6.53 -12.10 -21.24
CA GLY A 144 -6.30 -13.30 -22.07
C GLY A 144 -6.34 -14.61 -21.28
N ARG A 145 -6.15 -14.53 -19.96
CA ARG A 145 -6.10 -15.67 -19.03
C ARG A 145 -6.92 -15.38 -17.79
N PHE A 146 -7.45 -16.43 -17.17
CA PHE A 146 -8.32 -16.32 -16.02
C PHE A 146 -7.52 -16.16 -14.71
N TRP A 147 -6.52 -17.02 -14.50
CA TRP A 147 -5.80 -17.16 -13.25
C TRP A 147 -4.43 -16.47 -13.24
N GLU A 148 -3.98 -16.04 -12.07
CA GLU A 148 -2.58 -15.69 -11.81
C GLU A 148 -1.78 -16.97 -11.48
N PRO A 149 -0.64 -17.26 -12.12
CA PRO A 149 0.04 -18.56 -11.98
C PRO A 149 0.95 -18.68 -10.74
N CYS A 150 1.01 -17.64 -9.91
CA CYS A 150 1.92 -17.60 -8.76
C CYS A 150 1.37 -18.24 -7.48
N PHE A 151 0.05 -18.44 -7.40
CA PHE A 151 -0.61 -19.08 -6.27
C PHE A 151 -1.89 -19.78 -6.72
N TRP A 152 -1.95 -21.11 -6.54
CA TRP A 152 -3.11 -21.94 -6.89
C TRP A 152 -3.38 -22.95 -5.79
N GLY A 153 -4.61 -23.04 -5.32
CA GLY A 153 -5.10 -24.15 -4.51
C GLY A 153 -5.93 -25.11 -5.37
N ILE A 154 -5.55 -26.38 -5.35
CA ILE A 154 -6.15 -27.47 -6.10
C ILE A 154 -6.76 -28.44 -5.11
N ASN A 155 -8.07 -28.65 -5.22
CA ASN A 155 -8.81 -29.48 -4.28
C ASN A 155 -8.66 -30.98 -4.58
N THR A 156 -9.11 -31.82 -3.65
CA THR A 156 -9.11 -33.29 -3.78
C THR A 156 -10.25 -33.83 -4.65
N THR A 157 -11.14 -32.96 -5.10
CA THR A 157 -12.28 -33.24 -5.97
C THR A 157 -11.85 -33.82 -7.32
N ALA A 158 -12.64 -34.74 -7.86
CA ALA A 158 -12.37 -35.39 -9.13
C ALA A 158 -12.17 -34.40 -10.30
N GLN A 159 -12.92 -33.29 -10.32
CA GLN A 159 -12.82 -32.30 -11.40
C GLN A 159 -11.52 -31.49 -11.33
N ALA A 160 -11.13 -31.00 -10.13
CA ALA A 160 -9.82 -30.36 -9.93
C ALA A 160 -8.66 -31.27 -10.39
N ARG A 161 -8.67 -32.54 -9.97
CA ARG A 161 -7.63 -33.51 -10.36
C ARG A 161 -7.66 -33.83 -11.85
N LYS A 162 -8.85 -33.88 -12.47
CA LYS A 162 -9.00 -34.06 -13.93
C LYS A 162 -8.41 -32.87 -14.70
N MET A 163 -8.62 -31.64 -14.24
CA MET A 163 -8.03 -30.45 -14.86
C MET A 163 -6.50 -30.51 -14.86
N VAL A 164 -5.91 -30.84 -13.70
CA VAL A 164 -4.44 -30.90 -13.57
C VAL A 164 -3.87 -32.00 -14.47
N ARG A 165 -4.49 -33.19 -14.50
CA ARG A 165 -4.07 -34.26 -15.41
C ARG A 165 -4.20 -33.87 -16.89
N ALA A 166 -5.31 -33.24 -17.28
CA ALA A 166 -5.49 -32.76 -18.64
C ALA A 166 -4.42 -31.72 -19.05
N ALA A 167 -4.01 -30.85 -18.11
CA ALA A 167 -2.92 -29.91 -18.36
C ALA A 167 -1.59 -30.63 -18.59
N ALA A 168 -1.25 -31.63 -17.78
CA ALA A 168 -0.01 -32.40 -17.89
C ALA A 168 0.02 -33.30 -19.15
N GLU A 169 -1.09 -33.98 -19.45
CA GLU A 169 -1.25 -34.77 -20.67
C GLU A 169 -1.06 -33.87 -21.91
N PHE A 170 -1.71 -32.71 -21.94
CA PHE A 170 -1.55 -31.77 -23.04
C PHE A 170 -0.14 -31.20 -23.12
N GLU A 171 0.46 -30.80 -22.00
CA GLU A 171 1.84 -30.31 -21.95
C GLU A 171 2.82 -31.34 -22.50
N SER A 172 2.66 -32.62 -22.16
CA SER A 172 3.54 -33.69 -22.66
C SER A 172 3.46 -33.91 -24.17
N ALA A 173 2.28 -33.69 -24.76
CA ALA A 173 2.02 -33.91 -26.19
C ALA A 173 2.23 -32.66 -27.05
N ALA A 174 2.19 -31.48 -26.45
CA ALA A 174 2.18 -30.22 -27.18
C ALA A 174 3.57 -29.80 -27.67
N THR A 175 3.65 -29.47 -28.95
CA THR A 175 4.87 -28.93 -29.60
C THR A 175 5.00 -27.41 -29.46
N VAL A 176 3.99 -26.74 -28.88
CA VAL A 176 3.96 -25.29 -28.69
C VAL A 176 5.04 -24.85 -27.69
N ARG A 177 5.70 -23.72 -27.98
CA ARG A 177 6.60 -23.06 -27.02
C ARG A 177 5.82 -22.11 -26.13
N ALA A 178 5.41 -22.60 -24.97
CA ALA A 178 4.66 -21.85 -23.98
C ALA A 178 5.12 -22.16 -22.55
N THR A 179 4.73 -21.28 -21.62
CA THR A 179 4.92 -21.43 -20.18
C THR A 179 3.77 -22.21 -19.54
N ASP A 180 3.93 -22.59 -18.27
CA ASP A 180 2.93 -23.30 -17.46
C ASP A 180 1.53 -22.70 -17.53
N ASP A 181 1.44 -21.37 -17.44
CA ASP A 181 0.18 -20.65 -17.42
C ASP A 181 -0.63 -20.79 -18.72
N PHE A 182 0.00 -21.15 -19.84
CA PHE A 182 -0.70 -21.50 -21.07
C PHE A 182 -1.41 -22.86 -20.95
N PHE A 183 -0.70 -23.89 -20.49
CA PHE A 183 -1.25 -25.25 -20.39
C PHE A 183 -2.37 -25.34 -19.36
N PHE A 184 -2.19 -24.68 -18.21
CA PHE A 184 -3.26 -24.58 -17.21
C PHE A 184 -4.48 -23.81 -17.73
N GLU A 185 -4.27 -22.78 -18.54
CA GLU A 185 -5.35 -22.03 -19.16
C GLU A 185 -6.11 -22.85 -20.21
N GLU A 186 -5.41 -23.63 -21.05
CA GLU A 186 -6.06 -24.53 -22.02
C GLU A 186 -6.87 -25.62 -21.31
N ALA A 187 -6.32 -26.26 -20.28
CA ALA A 187 -7.05 -27.23 -19.47
C ALA A 187 -8.27 -26.59 -18.80
N TRP A 188 -8.10 -25.40 -18.21
CA TRP A 188 -9.20 -24.64 -17.59
C TRP A 188 -10.31 -24.35 -18.60
N ARG A 189 -9.99 -23.88 -19.81
CA ARG A 189 -10.98 -23.63 -20.86
C ARG A 189 -11.72 -24.89 -21.28
N ALA A 190 -11.03 -26.03 -21.34
CA ALA A 190 -11.62 -27.30 -21.72
C ALA A 190 -12.57 -27.88 -20.67
N VAL A 191 -12.29 -27.70 -19.37
CA VAL A 191 -13.03 -28.39 -18.30
C VAL A 191 -13.86 -27.48 -17.39
N SER A 192 -13.62 -26.16 -17.38
CA SER A 192 -14.29 -25.21 -16.48
C SER A 192 -15.83 -25.19 -16.52
N PRO A 193 -16.53 -25.55 -17.62
CA PRO A 193 -17.99 -25.65 -17.59
C PRO A 193 -18.55 -26.61 -16.53
N ASN A 194 -17.73 -27.54 -16.02
CA ASN A 194 -18.11 -28.51 -14.99
C ASN A 194 -17.38 -28.29 -13.64
N MET A 195 -16.76 -27.12 -13.44
CA MET A 195 -15.95 -26.84 -12.26
C MET A 195 -16.51 -25.68 -11.45
N THR A 196 -16.31 -25.78 -10.14
CA THR A 196 -16.48 -24.69 -9.18
C THR A 196 -15.14 -23.98 -8.97
N PHE A 197 -15.17 -22.67 -8.71
CA PHE A 197 -13.96 -21.91 -8.45
C PHE A 197 -14.18 -20.82 -7.40
N GLN A 198 -13.09 -20.42 -6.74
CA GLN A 198 -13.08 -19.33 -5.78
C GLN A 198 -11.97 -18.34 -6.12
N ILE A 199 -12.32 -17.06 -6.22
CA ILE A 199 -11.34 -15.99 -6.42
C ILE A 199 -10.93 -15.39 -5.09
N ILE A 200 -9.62 -15.30 -4.89
CA ILE A 200 -9.03 -14.63 -3.74
C ILE A 200 -9.07 -13.11 -3.99
N PRO A 201 -9.59 -12.32 -3.03
CA PRO A 201 -9.59 -10.86 -3.12
C PRO A 201 -8.18 -10.29 -3.29
N SER A 202 -8.00 -9.32 -4.19
CA SER A 202 -6.66 -8.80 -4.53
C SER A 202 -5.95 -8.08 -3.39
N ASN A 203 -6.71 -7.55 -2.41
CA ASN A 203 -6.18 -6.96 -1.18
C ASN A 203 -5.55 -7.99 -0.22
N CYS A 204 -5.75 -9.29 -0.44
CA CYS A 204 -5.06 -10.33 0.32
C CYS A 204 -3.59 -10.50 -0.10
N ALA A 205 -3.17 -9.82 -1.19
CA ALA A 205 -1.79 -9.79 -1.67
C ALA A 205 -1.18 -8.39 -1.50
N VAL A 206 0.06 -8.34 -0.99
CA VAL A 206 0.84 -7.10 -0.81
C VAL A 206 0.90 -6.29 -2.10
N ASP A 207 0.59 -5.00 -2.03
CA ASP A 207 0.58 -4.03 -3.13
C ASP A 207 -0.39 -4.32 -4.30
N LYS A 208 -1.28 -5.31 -4.17
CA LYS A 208 -2.23 -5.68 -5.24
C LYS A 208 -3.67 -5.19 -5.01
N GLY A 209 -3.94 -4.61 -3.85
CA GLY A 209 -5.21 -3.96 -3.52
C GLY A 209 -5.03 -2.82 -2.51
N ALA A 210 -6.09 -2.06 -2.25
CA ALA A 210 -6.13 -1.12 -1.14
C ALA A 210 -6.60 -1.86 0.12
N GLY A 211 -5.77 -1.88 1.15
CA GLY A 211 -6.09 -2.42 2.47
C GLY A 211 -7.03 -1.48 3.24
N THR A 212 -7.97 -2.06 3.97
CA THR A 212 -8.85 -1.40 4.95
C THR A 212 -8.99 -2.33 6.15
N LEU A 213 -9.46 -1.83 7.29
CA LEU A 213 -9.74 -2.69 8.46
C LEU A 213 -10.90 -3.67 8.21
N GLU A 214 -11.74 -3.40 7.21
CA GLU A 214 -12.83 -4.29 6.78
C GLU A 214 -12.36 -5.37 5.78
N SER A 215 -11.10 -5.31 5.33
CA SER A 215 -10.54 -6.26 4.36
C SER A 215 -10.12 -7.57 5.03
N HIS A 216 -10.13 -8.66 4.26
CA HIS A 216 -9.39 -9.86 4.66
C HIS A 216 -7.90 -9.54 4.84
N GLU A 217 -7.26 -10.22 5.80
CA GLU A 217 -5.84 -10.06 6.09
C GLU A 217 -4.96 -10.38 4.87
N VAL A 218 -3.86 -9.64 4.75
CA VAL A 218 -2.82 -9.94 3.77
C VAL A 218 -2.11 -11.22 4.17
N PHE A 219 -2.14 -12.22 3.30
CA PHE A 219 -1.46 -13.51 3.54
C PHE A 219 -0.36 -13.81 2.51
N PHE A 220 -0.35 -13.11 1.37
CA PHE A 220 0.52 -13.41 0.24
C PHE A 220 1.36 -12.20 -0.19
N ARG A 221 2.63 -12.42 -0.51
CA ARG A 221 3.47 -11.46 -1.22
C ARG A 221 4.00 -12.09 -2.49
N PHE A 222 3.74 -11.41 -3.61
CA PHE A 222 4.23 -11.83 -4.92
C PHE A 222 5.71 -11.47 -5.10
N GLY A 223 6.53 -12.44 -5.47
CA GLY A 223 7.90 -12.22 -5.93
C GLY A 223 7.92 -11.70 -7.36
N SER A 224 8.76 -10.71 -7.65
CA SER A 224 8.98 -10.25 -9.03
C SER A 224 10.38 -10.66 -9.47
N SER A 225 10.51 -11.87 -10.02
CA SER A 225 11.78 -12.39 -10.58
C SER A 225 12.38 -11.56 -11.74
N GLY A 226 11.72 -10.48 -12.19
CA GLY A 226 12.27 -9.51 -13.15
C GLY A 226 12.49 -10.04 -14.58
N GLN A 227 12.33 -11.34 -14.82
CA GLN A 227 12.58 -11.98 -16.13
C GLN A 227 11.37 -11.97 -17.07
N VAL A 228 10.17 -11.74 -16.54
CA VAL A 228 8.90 -11.80 -17.30
C VAL A 228 8.92 -10.85 -18.50
N ASP A 229 9.41 -9.62 -18.33
CA ASP A 229 9.42 -8.62 -19.40
C ASP A 229 10.38 -8.97 -20.54
N ASN A 230 11.44 -9.74 -20.27
CA ASN A 230 12.45 -10.14 -21.25
C ASN A 230 12.01 -11.29 -22.16
N PHE A 231 11.05 -12.11 -21.72
CA PHE A 231 10.62 -13.33 -22.41
C PHE A 231 9.18 -13.33 -22.89
N LYS A 232 8.33 -12.40 -22.42
CA LYS A 232 6.90 -12.34 -22.79
C LYS A 232 6.62 -12.26 -24.30
N ASN A 233 7.54 -11.69 -25.09
CA ASN A 233 7.41 -11.60 -26.56
C ASN A 233 8.07 -12.78 -27.30
N LYS A 234 8.68 -13.74 -26.59
CA LYS A 234 9.41 -14.89 -27.15
C LYS A 234 8.68 -16.22 -26.96
N VAL A 235 7.54 -16.20 -26.26
CA VAL A 235 6.70 -17.37 -25.97
C VAL A 235 5.26 -17.12 -26.39
N GLU A 236 4.51 -18.18 -26.67
CA GLU A 236 3.10 -18.03 -27.04
C GLU A 236 2.25 -17.53 -25.87
N GLN A 237 1.27 -16.68 -26.17
CA GLN A 237 0.42 -16.03 -25.19
C GLN A 237 -1.02 -15.94 -25.68
N HIS A 238 -1.99 -16.17 -24.79
CA HIS A 238 -3.40 -15.88 -25.06
C HIS A 238 -3.62 -14.38 -25.23
N LYS A 239 -4.15 -13.97 -26.38
CA LYS A 239 -4.55 -12.57 -26.62
C LYS A 239 -5.97 -12.35 -26.06
N GLY A 240 -6.15 -11.33 -25.21
CA GLY A 240 -7.48 -10.94 -24.74
C GLY A 240 -8.30 -10.25 -25.84
N ASN A 241 -9.62 -10.19 -25.67
CA ASN A 241 -10.55 -9.65 -26.68
C ASN A 241 -10.65 -8.11 -26.77
N THR A 242 -9.73 -7.35 -26.17
CA THR A 242 -9.77 -5.88 -26.25
C THR A 242 -8.92 -5.29 -27.39
N ALA A 243 -9.59 -4.45 -28.18
CA ALA A 243 -9.06 -3.53 -29.18
C ALA A 243 -7.79 -2.77 -28.75
N LYS A 244 -6.93 -2.51 -29.76
CA LYS A 244 -5.77 -1.59 -29.81
C LYS A 244 -5.27 -1.06 -28.44
N LYS A 245 -4.06 -1.47 -28.05
CA LYS A 245 -3.23 -0.77 -27.04
C LYS A 245 -3.37 0.75 -27.25
N LYS A 246 -4.05 1.45 -26.32
CA LYS A 246 -3.96 2.91 -26.27
C LYS A 246 -2.53 3.26 -25.88
N ILE A 247 -1.76 3.77 -26.83
CA ILE A 247 -0.51 4.48 -26.58
C ILE A 247 -0.82 5.51 -25.50
N ASN A 248 -0.05 5.52 -24.41
CA ASN A 248 -0.22 6.50 -23.33
C ASN A 248 0.95 7.49 -23.39
N PRO A 249 0.91 8.47 -24.30
CA PRO A 249 2.03 9.37 -24.58
C PRO A 249 2.51 10.13 -23.34
N LYS A 250 1.67 10.28 -22.32
CA LYS A 250 2.05 10.90 -21.04
C LYS A 250 3.10 10.11 -20.27
N ARG A 251 3.06 8.77 -20.32
CA ARG A 251 3.99 7.91 -19.60
C ARG A 251 5.36 7.89 -20.27
N ASP A 252 5.37 7.79 -21.59
CA ASP A 252 6.60 7.78 -22.39
C ASP A 252 7.32 9.13 -22.29
N LEU A 253 6.56 10.24 -22.28
CA LEU A 253 7.10 11.58 -22.02
C LEU A 253 7.67 11.72 -20.60
N LEU A 254 7.05 11.07 -19.60
CA LEU A 254 7.53 11.09 -18.21
C LEU A 254 8.84 10.30 -18.05
N GLU A 255 8.97 9.14 -18.71
CA GLU A 255 10.19 8.33 -18.68
C GLU A 255 11.34 9.06 -19.41
N LEU A 256 11.05 9.71 -20.54
CA LEU A 256 12.02 10.56 -21.24
C LEU A 256 12.45 11.76 -20.38
N ALA A 257 11.50 12.42 -19.70
CA ALA A 257 11.81 13.54 -18.81
C ALA A 257 12.73 13.13 -17.65
N LYS A 258 12.51 11.95 -17.04
CA LYS A 258 13.38 11.38 -16.00
C LYS A 258 14.79 11.10 -16.52
N LEU A 259 14.91 10.50 -17.72
CA LEU A 259 16.19 10.21 -18.35
C LEU A 259 17.00 11.48 -18.69
N ILE A 260 16.31 12.57 -19.06
CA ILE A 260 16.95 13.87 -19.31
C ILE A 260 17.36 14.53 -17.98
N GLU A 261 16.50 14.44 -16.96
CA GLU A 261 16.77 14.95 -15.61
C GLU A 261 18.00 14.29 -14.97
N GLU A 262 18.16 12.98 -15.12
CA GLU A 262 19.33 12.22 -14.63
C GLU A 262 20.65 12.63 -15.30
N LYS A 263 20.60 13.22 -16.50
CA LYS A 263 21.78 13.64 -17.26
C LYS A 263 22.13 15.13 -17.11
N LEU A 264 21.29 15.91 -16.41
CA LEU A 264 21.52 17.34 -16.22
C LEU A 264 22.40 17.61 -14.99
N PRO A 265 23.30 18.63 -15.03
CA PRO A 265 24.03 19.07 -13.85
C PRO A 265 23.08 19.43 -12.70
N GLU A 266 23.48 19.11 -11.47
CA GLU A 266 22.61 19.14 -10.29
C GLU A 266 21.93 20.50 -10.07
N GLY A 267 22.67 21.60 -10.22
CA GLY A 267 22.14 22.96 -10.09
C GLY A 267 21.09 23.36 -11.14
N ILE A 268 21.18 22.84 -12.37
CA ILE A 268 20.21 23.11 -13.45
C ILE A 268 18.96 22.24 -13.25
N SER A 269 19.17 20.95 -12.93
CA SER A 269 18.07 20.01 -12.66
C SER A 269 17.19 20.48 -11.49
N THR A 270 17.80 21.09 -10.47
CA THR A 270 17.11 21.62 -9.28
C THR A 270 16.23 22.82 -9.62
N LYS A 271 16.76 23.79 -10.39
CA LYS A 271 15.98 24.95 -10.85
C LYS A 271 14.82 24.54 -11.76
N ALA A 272 15.05 23.58 -12.65
CA ALA A 272 14.01 23.05 -13.53
C ALA A 272 12.89 22.35 -12.72
N ARG A 273 13.23 21.48 -11.77
CA ARG A 273 12.25 20.83 -10.87
C ARG A 273 11.41 21.83 -10.10
N LEU A 274 12.02 22.87 -9.53
CA LEU A 274 11.30 23.94 -8.82
C LEU A 274 10.28 24.64 -9.73
N LEU A 275 10.62 24.91 -10.99
CA LEU A 275 9.69 25.52 -11.96
C LEU A 275 8.56 24.56 -12.36
N VAL A 276 8.87 23.28 -12.57
CA VAL A 276 7.87 22.26 -12.93
C VAL A 276 6.91 21.98 -11.77
N ASP A 277 7.40 21.92 -10.53
CA ASP A 277 6.58 21.75 -9.32
C ASP A 277 5.71 23.01 -9.08
N ALA A 278 6.27 24.22 -9.25
CA ALA A 278 5.52 25.48 -9.10
C ALA A 278 4.44 25.68 -10.19
N SER A 279 4.67 25.18 -11.40
CA SER A 279 3.70 25.25 -12.51
C SER A 279 2.58 24.20 -12.41
N GLY A 280 2.71 23.22 -11.51
CA GLY A 280 1.75 22.12 -11.35
C GLY A 280 1.83 21.06 -12.46
N VAL A 281 2.85 21.15 -13.32
CA VAL A 281 3.09 20.19 -14.41
C VAL A 281 3.43 18.82 -13.84
N THR A 282 4.18 18.76 -12.74
CA THR A 282 4.43 17.49 -12.01
C THR A 282 3.11 16.84 -11.61
N GLY A 283 2.16 17.57 -11.00
CA GLY A 283 0.86 17.01 -10.62
C GLY A 283 0.02 16.49 -11.79
N PHE A 284 0.08 17.17 -12.94
CA PHE A 284 -0.59 16.74 -14.18
C PHE A 284 0.02 15.48 -14.81
N LEU A 285 1.32 15.27 -14.62
CA LEU A 285 2.10 14.18 -15.22
C LEU A 285 2.28 12.97 -14.29
N THR A 286 2.43 13.20 -12.98
CA THR A 286 2.61 12.16 -11.94
C THR A 286 1.31 11.76 -11.26
N GLY A 287 0.18 12.38 -11.62
CA GLY A 287 -1.15 12.03 -11.17
C GLY A 287 -1.50 10.58 -11.51
N LYS A 288 -0.98 9.66 -10.69
CA LYS A 288 -1.53 8.32 -10.54
C LYS A 288 -3.02 8.54 -10.28
N LYS A 289 -3.88 7.92 -11.09
CA LYS A 289 -5.33 7.88 -10.86
C LYS A 289 -5.60 7.12 -9.56
N HIS A 290 -5.33 7.76 -8.42
CA HIS A 290 -5.45 7.13 -7.11
C HIS A 290 -6.91 6.82 -6.78
N ASN A 291 -7.83 7.60 -7.35
CA ASN A 291 -9.27 7.38 -7.25
C ASN A 291 -9.81 7.33 -8.69
N ASN A 292 -9.99 6.13 -9.24
CA ASN A 292 -10.61 5.97 -10.55
C ASN A 292 -12.13 6.22 -10.38
N LEU A 293 -12.50 7.49 -10.15
CA LEU A 293 -13.88 7.95 -9.98
C LEU A 293 -14.57 7.85 -11.34
N SER A 294 -15.21 6.71 -11.59
CA SER A 294 -15.94 6.45 -12.84
C SER A 294 -17.21 7.29 -12.98
N SER A 295 -17.74 7.82 -11.87
CA SER A 295 -18.98 8.58 -11.85
C SER A 295 -18.72 10.09 -11.89
N GLN A 296 -19.23 10.76 -12.94
CA GLN A 296 -19.24 12.23 -13.03
C GLN A 296 -19.90 12.86 -11.81
N ALA A 297 -20.96 12.25 -11.28
CA ALA A 297 -21.66 12.75 -10.10
C ALA A 297 -20.78 12.80 -8.84
N VAL A 298 -19.84 11.86 -8.69
CA VAL A 298 -18.89 11.88 -7.55
C VAL A 298 -17.83 12.95 -7.73
N GLN A 299 -17.42 13.23 -8.97
CA GLN A 299 -16.52 14.35 -9.26
C GLN A 299 -17.20 15.69 -8.96
N ASP A 300 -18.46 15.84 -9.37
CA ASP A 300 -19.27 17.03 -9.11
C ASP A 300 -19.49 17.23 -7.61
N LEU A 301 -19.69 16.14 -6.85
CA LEU A 301 -19.80 16.16 -5.38
C LEU A 301 -18.54 16.71 -4.71
N VAL A 302 -17.36 16.20 -5.10
CA VAL A 302 -16.08 16.67 -4.57
C VAL A 302 -15.83 18.13 -4.95
N ALA A 303 -16.16 18.52 -6.18
CA ALA A 303 -16.04 19.90 -6.63
C ALA A 303 -16.95 20.85 -5.84
N ALA A 304 -18.21 20.47 -5.62
CA ALA A 304 -19.15 21.23 -4.81
C ALA A 304 -18.69 21.35 -3.35
N GLY A 305 -18.17 20.25 -2.77
CA GLY A 305 -17.58 20.25 -1.43
C GLY A 305 -16.41 21.23 -1.30
N LYS A 306 -15.45 21.17 -2.23
CA LYS A 306 -14.30 22.10 -2.29
C LYS A 306 -14.72 23.56 -2.48
N ALA A 307 -15.83 23.81 -3.17
CA ALA A 307 -16.36 25.15 -3.41
C ALA A 307 -17.20 25.69 -2.23
N GLY A 308 -17.58 24.86 -1.26
CA GLY A 308 -18.50 25.25 -0.19
C GLY A 308 -19.96 25.37 -0.65
N ASP A 309 -20.34 24.75 -1.78
CA ASP A 309 -21.69 24.84 -2.36
C ASP A 309 -22.61 23.76 -1.75
N ILE A 310 -23.22 24.09 -0.60
CA ILE A 310 -24.07 23.17 0.18
C ILE A 310 -25.22 22.62 -0.68
N THR A 311 -25.89 23.49 -1.44
CA THR A 311 -27.06 23.11 -2.25
C THR A 311 -26.67 22.09 -3.32
N LYS A 312 -25.65 22.39 -4.13
CA LYS A 312 -25.21 21.46 -5.17
C LYS A 312 -24.66 20.17 -4.58
N HIS A 313 -23.95 20.23 -3.45
CA HIS A 313 -23.45 19.03 -2.78
C HIS A 313 -24.60 18.12 -2.34
N ASN A 314 -25.60 18.66 -1.64
CA ASN A 314 -26.73 17.89 -1.14
C ASN A 314 -27.61 17.33 -2.26
N GLU A 315 -27.86 18.12 -3.31
CA GLU A 315 -28.61 17.67 -4.49
C GLU A 315 -27.89 16.53 -5.22
N ALA A 316 -26.58 16.70 -5.50
CA ALA A 316 -25.79 15.66 -6.14
C ALA A 316 -25.72 14.38 -5.28
N LEU A 317 -25.64 14.52 -3.95
CA LEU A 317 -25.58 13.38 -3.04
C LEU A 317 -26.91 12.62 -3.01
N ALA A 318 -28.03 13.35 -2.98
CA ALA A 318 -29.37 12.77 -3.01
C ALA A 318 -29.63 12.05 -4.35
N ILE A 319 -29.22 12.65 -5.47
CA ILE A 319 -29.34 12.02 -6.80
C ILE A 319 -28.48 10.76 -6.87
N PHE A 320 -27.24 10.82 -6.38
CA PHE A 320 -26.32 9.69 -6.38
C PHE A 320 -26.88 8.51 -5.56
N LYS A 321 -27.30 8.77 -4.31
CA LYS A 321 -27.86 7.74 -3.40
C LYS A 321 -29.13 7.08 -3.92
N ARG A 322 -29.90 7.74 -4.78
CA ARG A 322 -31.12 7.18 -5.40
C ARG A 322 -30.82 6.23 -6.57
N LYS A 323 -29.66 6.34 -7.20
CA LYS A 323 -29.34 5.62 -8.46
C LYS A 323 -28.32 4.51 -8.29
N VAL A 324 -27.40 4.64 -7.33
CA VAL A 324 -26.22 3.78 -7.24
C VAL A 324 -25.91 3.48 -5.77
N LEU A 325 -25.56 2.23 -5.47
CA LEU A 325 -24.86 1.88 -4.24
C LEU A 325 -23.38 2.25 -4.41
N PRO A 326 -22.84 3.22 -3.63
CA PRO A 326 -21.47 3.64 -3.79
C PRO A 326 -20.53 2.47 -3.52
N ASN A 327 -19.60 2.22 -4.44
CA ASN A 327 -18.48 1.35 -4.11
C ASN A 327 -17.55 2.05 -3.09
N ARG A 328 -16.54 1.34 -2.59
CA ARG A 328 -15.61 1.88 -1.57
C ARG A 328 -14.94 3.20 -1.97
N TYR A 329 -14.56 3.36 -3.24
CA TYR A 329 -13.87 4.56 -3.72
C TYR A 329 -14.83 5.75 -3.81
N GLU A 330 -16.07 5.49 -4.21
CA GLU A 330 -17.13 6.50 -4.24
C GLU A 330 -17.55 6.90 -2.83
N THR A 331 -17.71 5.94 -1.92
CA THR A 331 -17.96 6.20 -0.49
C THR A 331 -16.84 7.06 0.10
N ALA A 332 -15.59 6.72 -0.19
CA ALA A 332 -14.44 7.46 0.29
C ALA A 332 -14.41 8.91 -0.26
N ALA A 333 -14.74 9.09 -1.54
CA ALA A 333 -14.83 10.42 -2.16
C ALA A 333 -16.00 11.25 -1.63
N ILE A 334 -17.15 10.62 -1.36
CA ILE A 334 -18.30 11.29 -0.72
C ILE A 334 -17.89 11.81 0.66
N ARG A 335 -17.21 10.99 1.48
CA ARG A 335 -16.73 11.40 2.80
C ARG A 335 -15.78 12.60 2.70
N VAL A 336 -14.80 12.55 1.80
CA VAL A 336 -13.89 13.68 1.56
C VAL A 336 -14.61 14.92 1.05
N ALA A 337 -15.61 14.78 0.18
CA ALA A 337 -16.42 15.90 -0.29
C ALA A 337 -17.16 16.59 0.88
N SER A 338 -17.71 15.81 1.81
CA SER A 338 -18.32 16.33 3.04
C SER A 338 -17.28 17.00 3.95
N SER A 339 -16.07 16.44 4.08
CA SER A 339 -14.98 17.06 4.84
C SER A 339 -14.59 18.42 4.25
N PHE A 340 -14.44 18.54 2.93
CA PHE A 340 -14.21 19.84 2.29
C PHE A 340 -15.35 20.82 2.55
N LEU A 341 -16.60 20.35 2.45
CA LEU A 341 -17.78 21.18 2.68
C LEU A 341 -17.78 21.75 4.10
N ALA A 342 -17.43 20.94 5.12
CA ALA A 342 -17.39 21.37 6.52
C ALA A 342 -16.47 22.58 6.75
N TYR A 343 -15.38 22.71 6.00
CA TYR A 343 -14.45 23.84 6.09
C TYR A 343 -14.80 25.00 5.13
N ALA A 344 -15.22 24.69 3.91
CA ALA A 344 -15.49 25.70 2.88
C ALA A 344 -16.87 26.38 3.03
N ALA A 345 -17.80 25.76 3.76
CA ALA A 345 -19.15 26.25 3.95
C ALA A 345 -19.36 27.07 5.25
N LYS A 346 -18.29 27.32 6.03
CA LYS A 346 -18.35 28.17 7.25
C LYS A 346 -19.06 29.51 6.92
N PRO A 347 -19.99 30.01 7.74
CA PRO A 347 -20.78 31.20 7.44
C PRO A 347 -19.91 32.48 7.50
N SER A 348 -19.23 32.77 6.41
CA SER A 348 -18.36 33.95 6.26
C SER A 348 -18.27 34.43 4.81
N LYS A 349 -17.99 35.72 4.64
CA LYS A 349 -17.69 36.33 3.33
C LYS A 349 -16.20 36.24 3.00
N GLU A 350 -15.35 36.22 4.02
CA GLU A 350 -13.91 36.12 3.89
C GLU A 350 -13.46 34.69 3.56
N LYS A 351 -12.37 34.58 2.79
CA LYS A 351 -11.86 33.31 2.28
C LYS A 351 -10.34 33.25 2.44
N ILE A 352 -9.86 32.17 3.03
CA ILE A 352 -8.44 31.87 3.14
C ILE A 352 -8.14 30.64 2.29
N SER A 353 -7.20 30.77 1.36
CA SER A 353 -6.68 29.64 0.60
C SER A 353 -5.69 28.87 1.47
N LEU A 354 -5.91 27.57 1.65
CA LEU A 354 -5.09 26.70 2.48
C LEU A 354 -4.71 25.44 1.69
N SER A 355 -3.44 25.06 1.76
CA SER A 355 -2.91 23.89 1.08
C SER A 355 -2.59 22.78 2.07
N TRP A 356 -3.08 21.58 1.79
CA TRP A 356 -2.75 20.33 2.48
C TRP A 356 -2.80 19.16 1.49
N TRP A 357 -2.44 17.96 1.95
CA TRP A 357 -2.49 16.76 1.14
C TRP A 357 -3.86 16.08 1.28
N GLU A 358 -4.61 15.91 0.19
CA GLU A 358 -6.00 15.41 0.27
C GLU A 358 -6.15 13.89 0.14
N ASN A 359 -5.06 13.18 -0.18
CA ASN A 359 -5.07 11.74 -0.50
C ASN A 359 -4.34 10.91 0.57
N PRO A 360 -4.65 9.61 0.71
CA PRO A 360 -5.69 8.86 0.01
C PRO A 360 -7.09 9.28 0.46
N TYR A 361 -8.11 8.96 -0.33
CA TYR A 361 -9.49 9.01 0.14
C TYR A 361 -9.78 7.71 0.93
N PRO A 362 -10.52 7.75 2.06
CA PRO A 362 -11.33 8.87 2.57
C PRO A 362 -10.57 9.91 3.40
N GLY A 363 -9.26 9.73 3.60
CA GLY A 363 -8.42 10.66 4.33
C GLY A 363 -7.18 9.97 4.86
N ASN A 364 -6.29 10.79 5.41
CA ASN A 364 -5.20 10.40 6.29
C ASN A 364 -5.18 11.42 7.42
N TYR A 365 -5.41 10.98 8.65
CA TYR A 365 -5.64 11.83 9.83
C TYR A 365 -4.67 13.02 9.88
N GLY A 366 -3.37 12.74 9.76
CA GLY A 366 -2.35 13.77 9.80
C GLY A 366 -2.51 14.85 8.73
N ASP A 367 -2.85 14.50 7.50
CA ASP A 367 -2.98 15.50 6.43
C ASP A 367 -4.23 16.37 6.59
N TRP A 368 -5.26 15.87 7.29
CA TRP A 368 -6.50 16.61 7.57
C TRP A 368 -6.44 17.40 8.89
N LEU A 369 -5.35 17.30 9.65
CA LEU A 369 -5.10 18.20 10.79
C LEU A 369 -4.87 19.65 10.33
N THR A 370 -4.29 19.89 9.16
CA THR A 370 -4.06 21.25 8.64
C THR A 370 -5.37 22.06 8.58
N PRO A 371 -6.42 21.65 7.85
CA PRO A 371 -7.67 22.40 7.84
C PRO A 371 -8.37 22.41 9.21
N PHE A 372 -8.29 21.32 9.99
CA PHE A 372 -8.88 21.26 11.33
C PHE A 372 -8.32 22.35 12.26
N ILE A 373 -6.99 22.46 12.34
CA ILE A 373 -6.29 23.41 13.20
C ILE A 373 -6.55 24.84 12.76
N PHE A 374 -6.39 25.16 11.48
CA PHE A 374 -6.56 26.53 10.99
C PHE A 374 -8.02 26.99 11.09
N ASN A 375 -8.99 26.08 10.96
CA ASN A 375 -10.41 26.41 11.10
C ASN A 375 -10.80 26.86 12.51
N HIS A 376 -10.07 26.41 13.54
CA HIS A 376 -10.27 26.87 14.92
C HIS A 376 -9.84 28.34 15.11
N TYR A 377 -8.79 28.79 14.41
CA TYR A 377 -8.19 30.11 14.61
C TYR A 377 -8.69 31.20 13.65
N THR A 378 -9.69 30.91 12.80
CA THR A 378 -10.22 31.89 11.85
C THR A 378 -11.72 31.74 11.65
N GLU A 379 -12.42 32.87 11.48
CA GLU A 379 -13.83 32.89 11.06
C GLU A 379 -14.02 32.85 9.53
N SER A 380 -12.92 32.89 8.76
CA SER A 380 -12.95 32.81 7.30
C SER A 380 -13.29 31.41 6.80
N LYS A 381 -13.87 31.32 5.60
CA LYS A 381 -13.98 30.05 4.87
C LYS A 381 -12.59 29.55 4.48
N LEU A 382 -12.32 28.28 4.70
CA LEU A 382 -11.09 27.66 4.19
C LEU A 382 -11.35 27.06 2.82
N ILE A 383 -10.61 27.55 1.82
CA ILE A 383 -10.70 27.08 0.43
C ILE A 383 -9.47 26.26 0.11
N PHE A 384 -9.69 25.02 -0.33
CA PHE A 384 -8.60 24.11 -0.68
C PHE A 384 -7.78 24.62 -1.87
N GLN A 385 -6.47 24.76 -1.67
CA GLN A 385 -5.48 24.95 -2.71
C GLN A 385 -4.66 23.66 -2.86
N GLY A 386 -4.71 23.04 -4.03
CA GLY A 386 -3.92 21.83 -4.30
C GLY A 386 -2.41 22.11 -4.21
N LEU A 387 -1.69 21.27 -3.48
CA LEU A 387 -0.22 21.34 -3.37
C LEU A 387 0.45 21.20 -4.73
N THR A 388 -0.06 20.29 -5.58
CA THR A 388 0.50 19.99 -6.90
C THR A 388 -0.18 20.76 -8.04
N THR A 389 -1.11 21.67 -7.75
CA THR A 389 -1.77 22.51 -8.75
C THR A 389 -1.23 23.93 -8.70
N ARG A 390 -1.40 24.70 -9.79
CA ARG A 390 -1.07 26.12 -9.81
C ARG A 390 -1.85 26.86 -8.72
N ALA A 391 -1.18 27.77 -8.01
CA ALA A 391 -1.80 28.61 -7.00
C ALA A 391 -1.90 30.06 -7.48
N PRO A 392 -3.09 30.53 -7.91
CA PRO A 392 -3.26 31.88 -8.44
C PRO A 392 -3.28 32.96 -7.34
N LYS A 393 -3.49 32.58 -6.09
CA LYS A 393 -3.61 33.49 -4.94
C LYS A 393 -2.63 33.13 -3.83
N LYS A 394 -2.32 34.11 -2.98
CA LYS A 394 -1.61 33.88 -1.73
C LYS A 394 -2.36 32.82 -0.91
N HIS A 395 -1.63 31.89 -0.32
CA HIS A 395 -2.21 30.74 0.38
C HIS A 395 -1.27 30.25 1.46
N ILE A 396 -1.81 29.60 2.49
CA ILE A 396 -1.02 28.99 3.55
C ILE A 396 -0.60 27.57 3.11
N VAL A 397 0.65 27.21 3.39
CA VAL A 397 1.15 25.82 3.34
C VAL A 397 1.62 25.43 4.73
N SER A 398 1.06 24.37 5.29
CA SER A 398 1.26 24.05 6.70
C SER A 398 1.08 22.57 7.00
N LEU A 399 1.79 22.11 8.04
CA LEU A 399 1.80 20.76 8.62
C LEU A 399 2.19 19.66 7.61
N GLY A 400 2.84 18.61 8.12
CA GLY A 400 3.27 17.48 7.30
C GLY A 400 4.54 17.76 6.50
N SER A 401 4.89 16.80 5.63
CA SER A 401 6.16 16.82 4.89
C SER A 401 5.97 17.35 3.46
N VAL A 402 5.32 18.50 3.33
CA VAL A 402 4.90 19.08 2.05
C VAL A 402 5.76 20.26 1.59
N GLY A 403 6.88 20.51 2.26
CA GLY A 403 7.78 21.66 2.00
C GLY A 403 8.28 21.74 0.55
N ARG A 404 8.42 20.60 -0.14
CA ARG A 404 8.75 20.55 -1.58
C ARG A 404 7.74 21.32 -2.45
N PHE A 405 6.47 21.42 -2.03
CA PHE A 405 5.40 22.03 -2.80
C PHE A 405 5.17 23.51 -2.47
N ILE A 406 6.04 24.12 -1.66
CA ILE A 406 6.02 25.54 -1.35
C ILE A 406 6.20 26.35 -2.64
N LYS A 407 5.37 27.38 -2.81
CA LYS A 407 5.37 28.29 -3.96
C LYS A 407 5.79 29.69 -3.53
N SER A 408 6.13 30.54 -4.49
CA SER A 408 6.56 31.92 -4.20
C SER A 408 5.49 32.80 -3.56
N ASN A 409 4.22 32.42 -3.63
CA ASN A 409 3.10 33.09 -2.97
C ASN A 409 2.55 32.29 -1.78
N SER A 410 3.30 31.32 -1.26
CA SER A 410 2.94 30.58 -0.06
C SER A 410 3.33 31.37 1.19
N VAL A 411 2.44 31.38 2.20
CA VAL A 411 2.76 31.69 3.59
C VAL A 411 3.01 30.36 4.30
N VAL A 412 4.22 30.16 4.80
CA VAL A 412 4.69 28.88 5.32
C VAL A 412 4.62 28.89 6.84
N VAL A 413 3.89 27.92 7.40
CA VAL A 413 3.70 27.76 8.84
C VAL A 413 3.91 26.31 9.24
N GLY A 414 5.01 26.00 9.91
CA GLY A 414 5.24 24.73 10.63
C GLY A 414 5.29 23.45 9.77
N THR A 415 5.23 23.54 8.44
CA THR A 415 5.47 22.38 7.55
C THR A 415 6.97 22.05 7.51
N GLY A 416 7.29 20.80 7.16
CA GLY A 416 8.67 20.39 6.90
C GLY A 416 8.86 19.60 5.61
N VAL A 417 10.02 18.96 5.45
CA VAL A 417 10.39 18.14 4.29
C VAL A 417 10.50 16.64 4.62
N SER A 418 10.35 15.79 3.61
CA SER A 418 10.55 14.34 3.74
C SER A 418 11.98 13.89 3.42
N SER A 419 12.79 14.76 2.80
CA SER A 419 14.20 14.53 2.47
C SER A 419 14.86 15.84 2.04
N PHE A 420 16.20 15.87 2.06
CA PHE A 420 17.02 16.98 1.53
C PHE A 420 17.15 16.98 -0.01
N LYS A 421 16.60 15.98 -0.70
CA LYS A 421 16.79 15.80 -2.16
C LYS A 421 16.13 16.89 -3.02
N HIS A 422 15.23 17.67 -2.44
CA HIS A 422 14.43 18.64 -3.17
C HIS A 422 14.56 20.01 -2.51
N ALA A 423 15.08 20.98 -3.26
CA ALA A 423 15.14 22.37 -2.83
C ALA A 423 13.74 22.92 -2.51
N ILE A 424 13.70 23.89 -1.59
CA ILE A 424 12.49 24.63 -1.22
C ILE A 424 12.46 25.94 -2.00
N ASN A 425 11.28 26.44 -2.36
CA ASN A 425 11.17 27.73 -3.02
C ASN A 425 11.59 28.86 -2.05
N PRO A 426 12.69 29.60 -2.33
CA PRO A 426 13.24 30.56 -1.37
C PRO A 426 12.44 31.87 -1.29
N LYS A 427 11.50 32.10 -2.22
CA LYS A 427 10.74 33.35 -2.33
C LYS A 427 9.42 33.35 -1.54
N ALA A 428 9.11 32.25 -0.85
CA ALA A 428 7.91 32.18 -0.02
C ALA A 428 8.03 33.08 1.22
N ASP A 429 6.89 33.36 1.85
CA ASP A 429 6.81 34.08 3.11
C ASP A 429 6.87 33.08 4.27
N PHE A 430 8.02 32.98 4.94
CA PHE A 430 8.24 32.01 6.02
C PHE A 430 7.90 32.63 7.37
N VAL A 431 6.89 32.08 8.05
CA VAL A 431 6.52 32.43 9.44
C VAL A 431 7.17 31.48 10.42
N SER A 432 7.08 30.18 10.13
CA SER A 432 7.74 29.11 10.88
C SER A 432 7.90 27.88 10.00
N VAL A 433 8.74 26.95 10.42
CA VAL A 433 8.88 25.62 9.82
C VAL A 433 8.84 24.54 10.89
N ARG A 434 8.74 23.28 10.50
CA ARG A 434 8.64 22.18 11.47
C ARG A 434 9.83 22.12 12.43
N GLY A 435 11.05 22.36 11.94
CA GLY A 435 12.27 22.25 12.72
C GLY A 435 13.52 22.77 12.00
N PRO A 436 14.69 22.63 12.66
CA PRO A 436 15.95 23.22 12.20
C PRO A 436 16.47 22.62 10.89
N HIS A 437 16.19 21.35 10.59
CA HIS A 437 16.64 20.75 9.33
C HIS A 437 15.87 21.28 8.13
N THR A 438 14.57 21.52 8.31
CA THR A 438 13.79 22.22 7.28
C THR A 438 14.31 23.65 7.09
N ALA A 439 14.65 24.37 8.18
CA ALA A 439 15.22 25.71 8.10
C ALA A 439 16.58 25.74 7.38
N GLU A 440 17.45 24.77 7.66
CA GLU A 440 18.73 24.61 6.98
C GLU A 440 18.56 24.44 5.47
N LEU A 441 17.61 23.59 5.04
CA LEU A 441 17.32 23.40 3.63
C LEU A 441 16.77 24.67 2.94
N ILE A 442 16.06 25.53 3.67
CA ILE A 442 15.64 26.84 3.14
C ILE A 442 16.85 27.70 2.83
N VAL A 443 17.80 27.81 3.77
CA VAL A 443 19.04 28.57 3.59
C VAL A 443 19.87 28.00 2.44
N GLN A 444 20.04 26.67 2.38
CA GLN A 444 20.72 25.99 1.26
C GLN A 444 20.03 26.24 -0.09
N SER A 445 18.71 26.44 -0.10
CA SER A 445 17.93 26.79 -1.29
C SER A 445 18.00 28.28 -1.66
N GLY A 446 18.75 29.09 -0.89
CA GLY A 446 18.89 30.54 -1.07
C GLY A 446 17.74 31.36 -0.45
N GLY A 447 16.99 30.78 0.49
CA GLY A 447 15.93 31.43 1.25
C GLY A 447 16.43 32.10 2.54
N PRO A 448 15.50 32.69 3.32
CA PRO A 448 15.85 33.35 4.57
C PRO A 448 16.25 32.37 5.68
N LEU A 449 16.98 32.87 6.69
CA LEU A 449 17.12 32.18 7.97
C LEU A 449 15.77 32.22 8.70
N VAL A 450 15.26 31.04 9.08
CA VAL A 450 14.03 30.88 9.85
C VAL A 450 14.41 30.28 11.20
N GLU A 451 14.05 30.94 12.30
CA GLU A 451 14.39 30.49 13.66
C GLU A 451 13.16 30.04 14.46
N ASN A 452 11.96 30.25 13.93
CA ASN A 452 10.70 29.85 14.56
C ASN A 452 10.31 28.43 14.11
N TYR A 453 10.20 27.51 15.07
CA TYR A 453 10.00 26.09 14.83
C TYR A 453 8.76 25.52 15.51
N GLY A 454 8.22 24.47 14.90
CA GLY A 454 7.23 23.58 15.51
C GLY A 454 6.16 23.13 14.52
N ASP A 455 5.75 21.86 14.65
CA ASP A 455 4.63 21.32 13.89
C ASP A 455 3.31 21.86 14.45
N PRO A 456 2.37 22.35 13.62
CA PRO A 456 1.08 22.87 14.10
C PRO A 456 0.27 21.86 14.92
N ALA A 457 0.44 20.55 14.71
CA ALA A 457 -0.28 19.53 15.46
C ALA A 457 0.01 19.53 16.97
N VAL A 458 1.05 20.22 17.44
CA VAL A 458 1.33 20.33 18.89
C VAL A 458 0.22 21.06 19.65
N VAL A 459 -0.54 21.95 18.99
CA VAL A 459 -1.58 22.77 19.64
C VAL A 459 -2.92 22.06 19.81
N LEU A 460 -3.02 20.77 19.43
CA LEU A 460 -4.28 20.04 19.45
C LEU A 460 -4.97 20.04 20.83
N SER A 461 -4.23 19.84 21.92
CA SER A 461 -4.78 19.88 23.28
C SER A 461 -5.28 21.26 23.72
N ARG A 462 -4.86 22.33 23.04
CA ARG A 462 -5.39 23.69 23.27
C ARG A 462 -6.69 23.92 22.50
N ILE A 463 -6.79 23.38 21.29
CA ILE A 463 -7.98 23.44 20.44
C ILE A 463 -9.11 22.59 21.03
N LEU A 464 -8.76 21.39 21.51
CA LEU A 464 -9.66 20.43 22.12
C LEU A 464 -9.13 20.13 23.54
N PRO A 465 -9.56 20.88 24.56
CA PRO A 465 -9.08 20.72 25.94
C PRO A 465 -9.69 19.49 26.63
N LEU A 466 -9.42 18.31 26.06
CA LEU A 466 -9.83 17.01 26.58
C LEU A 466 -8.86 16.57 27.68
N THR A 467 -9.42 16.01 28.76
CA THR A 467 -8.62 15.44 29.86
C THR A 467 -8.60 13.93 29.76
N ARG A 468 -7.42 13.32 29.91
CA ARG A 468 -7.28 11.86 29.96
C ARG A 468 -7.85 11.34 31.29
N GLY A 469 -8.90 10.50 31.20
CA GLY A 469 -9.54 9.86 32.35
C GLY A 469 -9.03 8.44 32.62
N GLU A 470 -9.88 7.62 33.24
CA GLU A 470 -9.64 6.18 33.37
C GLU A 470 -9.56 5.53 31.98
N THR A 471 -8.56 4.65 31.80
CA THR A 471 -8.32 3.95 30.54
C THR A 471 -9.02 2.59 30.51
N ASN A 472 -9.14 2.02 29.32
CA ASN A 472 -9.91 0.81 29.03
C ASN A 472 -9.13 -0.50 29.21
N GLY A 473 -7.86 -0.46 29.64
CA GLY A 473 -7.02 -1.65 29.83
C GLY A 473 -6.48 -2.25 28.52
N ARG A 474 -6.60 -1.55 27.39
CA ARG A 474 -6.25 -2.04 26.04
C ARG A 474 -5.22 -1.16 25.37
N ILE A 475 -4.62 -1.67 24.29
CA ILE A 475 -3.62 -0.98 23.48
C ILE A 475 -4.20 -0.68 22.09
N ALA A 476 -4.10 0.56 21.64
CA ALA A 476 -4.49 0.91 20.27
C ALA A 476 -3.32 0.76 19.32
N LEU A 477 -3.49 0.01 18.23
CA LEU A 477 -2.62 0.05 17.07
C LEU A 477 -3.18 1.05 16.05
N VAL A 478 -2.37 2.02 15.63
CA VAL A 478 -2.70 2.92 14.51
C VAL A 478 -1.62 2.86 13.45
N ARG A 479 -1.94 2.26 12.30
CA ARG A 479 -0.98 2.18 11.19
C ARG A 479 -1.12 3.37 10.25
N HIS A 480 0.01 3.88 9.76
CA HIS A 480 -0.01 4.74 8.58
C HIS A 480 -0.66 3.98 7.41
N HIS A 481 -1.38 4.69 6.53
CA HIS A 481 -2.19 4.04 5.48
C HIS A 481 -1.36 3.14 4.53
N THR A 482 -0.07 3.44 4.34
CA THR A 482 0.84 2.59 3.56
C THR A 482 1.22 1.30 4.29
N HIS A 483 1.28 1.30 5.62
CA HIS A 483 1.52 0.11 6.44
C HIS A 483 0.28 -0.78 6.62
N LEU A 484 -0.90 -0.40 6.12
CA LEU A 484 -2.08 -1.29 6.11
C LEU A 484 -1.83 -2.59 5.35
N GLN A 485 -0.79 -2.62 4.50
CA GLN A 485 -0.38 -3.82 3.78
C GLN A 485 0.54 -4.77 4.58
N ALA A 486 1.05 -4.35 5.74
CA ALA A 486 1.79 -5.23 6.61
C ALA A 486 0.84 -6.32 7.16
N PRO A 487 1.24 -7.61 7.17
CA PRO A 487 0.43 -8.75 7.60
C PRO A 487 0.42 -8.83 9.14
N VAL A 488 -0.17 -7.82 9.76
CA VAL A 488 -0.23 -7.70 11.22
C VAL A 488 -1.20 -8.73 11.79
N LYS A 489 -0.77 -9.42 12.86
CA LYS A 489 -1.64 -10.27 13.67
C LYS A 489 -1.87 -9.61 15.02
N LEU A 490 -3.10 -9.18 15.26
CA LEU A 490 -3.46 -8.47 16.50
C LEU A 490 -3.53 -9.42 17.70
N PRO A 491 -2.79 -9.14 18.80
CA PRO A 491 -2.99 -9.79 20.08
C PRO A 491 -4.36 -9.47 20.69
N LYS A 492 -4.86 -10.31 21.59
CA LYS A 492 -6.22 -10.16 22.19
C LYS A 492 -6.45 -8.83 22.92
N ASN A 493 -5.39 -8.24 23.47
CA ASN A 493 -5.43 -6.98 24.22
C ASN A 493 -5.20 -5.74 23.35
N PHE A 494 -5.12 -5.91 22.03
CA PHE A 494 -4.99 -4.81 21.07
C PHE A 494 -6.30 -4.57 20.32
N ASP A 495 -6.56 -3.31 20.00
CA ASP A 495 -7.52 -2.90 18.98
C ASP A 495 -6.78 -2.20 17.84
N GLU A 496 -7.29 -2.28 16.61
CA GLU A 496 -6.76 -1.48 15.50
C GLU A 496 -7.72 -0.32 15.18
N LEU A 497 -7.19 0.90 15.17
CA LEU A 497 -7.93 2.09 14.75
C LEU A 497 -7.44 2.56 13.38
N SER A 498 -8.37 2.96 12.52
CA SER A 498 -8.04 3.43 11.18
C SER A 498 -7.51 4.86 11.21
N VAL A 499 -6.36 5.10 10.58
CA VAL A 499 -5.84 6.46 10.34
C VAL A 499 -6.58 7.18 9.22
N GLN A 500 -7.52 6.53 8.53
CA GLN A 500 -8.25 7.10 7.39
C GLN A 500 -9.39 8.02 7.84
N VAL A 501 -9.02 9.17 8.40
CA VAL A 501 -9.89 10.19 8.98
C VAL A 501 -9.74 11.49 8.19
N SER A 502 -10.84 12.23 7.97
CA SER A 502 -10.81 13.53 7.29
C SER A 502 -11.82 14.57 7.78
N HIS A 503 -13.02 14.13 8.17
CA HIS A 503 -14.07 15.05 8.60
C HIS A 503 -13.75 15.60 10.01
N PRO A 504 -14.01 16.88 10.31
CA PRO A 504 -13.67 17.47 11.61
C PRO A 504 -14.28 16.72 12.81
N ASN A 505 -15.53 16.27 12.71
CA ASN A 505 -16.14 15.47 13.79
C ASN A 505 -15.42 14.14 14.01
N ASP A 506 -15.00 13.47 12.93
CA ASP A 506 -14.27 12.21 13.00
C ASP A 506 -12.86 12.41 13.59
N ILE A 507 -12.26 13.58 13.38
CA ILE A 507 -10.98 13.96 14.00
C ILE A 507 -11.14 14.06 15.52
N VAL A 508 -12.22 14.72 15.99
CA VAL A 508 -12.53 14.82 17.42
C VAL A 508 -12.76 13.43 18.02
N GLU A 509 -13.64 12.63 17.41
CA GLU A 509 -13.94 11.27 17.86
C GLU A 509 -12.69 10.38 17.89
N PHE A 510 -11.81 10.51 16.89
CA PHE A 510 -10.55 9.76 16.84
C PHE A 510 -9.64 10.12 18.02
N ILE A 511 -9.50 11.40 18.35
CA ILE A 511 -8.69 11.86 19.50
C ILE A 511 -9.33 11.40 20.83
N GLU A 512 -10.64 11.57 20.98
CA GLU A 512 -11.39 11.09 22.16
C GLU A 512 -11.20 9.58 22.36
N THR A 513 -11.21 8.83 21.26
CA THR A 513 -10.98 7.38 21.27
C THR A 513 -9.56 7.04 21.72
N LEU A 514 -8.53 7.74 21.21
CA LEU A 514 -7.14 7.49 21.62
C LEU A 514 -6.92 7.69 23.12
N LEU A 515 -7.58 8.68 23.72
CA LEU A 515 -7.46 8.99 25.15
C LEU A 515 -7.94 7.85 26.07
N GLN A 516 -8.79 6.97 25.56
CA GLN A 516 -9.32 5.84 26.32
C GLN A 516 -8.33 4.68 26.47
N TYR A 517 -7.26 4.64 25.68
CA TYR A 517 -6.31 3.51 25.70
C TYR A 517 -5.19 3.70 26.73
N ASP A 518 -4.66 2.58 27.24
CA ASP A 518 -3.49 2.57 28.13
C ASP A 518 -2.25 3.09 27.40
N CYS A 519 -2.11 2.68 26.14
CA CYS A 519 -0.99 3.00 25.26
C CYS A 519 -1.43 2.98 23.78
N VAL A 520 -0.74 3.76 22.95
CA VAL A 520 -0.87 3.75 21.50
C VAL A 520 0.41 3.23 20.86
N VAL A 521 0.30 2.25 19.97
CA VAL A 521 1.39 1.80 19.09
C VAL A 521 1.10 2.34 17.70
N THR A 522 1.99 3.13 17.14
CA THR A 522 1.71 3.82 15.87
C THR A 522 2.87 3.80 14.90
N SER A 523 2.55 3.77 13.62
CA SER A 523 3.51 4.08 12.54
C SER A 523 3.20 5.39 11.82
N ALA A 524 2.22 6.15 12.32
CA ALA A 524 1.81 7.44 11.79
C ALA A 524 2.32 8.58 12.68
N MET A 525 3.21 9.41 12.13
CA MET A 525 3.86 10.51 12.86
C MET A 525 2.86 11.46 13.56
N HIS A 526 1.81 11.91 12.87
CA HIS A 526 0.86 12.84 13.51
C HIS A 526 0.01 12.18 14.62
N VAL A 527 -0.09 10.85 14.65
CA VAL A 527 -0.69 10.14 15.80
C VAL A 527 0.28 10.17 16.98
N LEU A 528 1.59 10.01 16.76
CA LEU A 528 2.60 10.25 17.80
C LEU A 528 2.52 11.69 18.34
N ILE A 529 2.46 12.70 17.46
CA ILE A 529 2.35 14.12 17.88
C ILE A 529 1.07 14.34 18.68
N THR A 530 -0.05 13.75 18.26
CA THR A 530 -1.30 13.78 19.02
C THR A 530 -1.11 13.17 20.41
N CYS A 531 -0.51 11.98 20.50
CA CYS A 531 -0.22 11.36 21.79
C CYS A 531 0.64 12.28 22.69
N GLN A 532 1.64 12.96 22.12
CA GLN A 532 2.48 13.89 22.88
C GLN A 532 1.77 15.18 23.30
N SER A 533 0.82 15.67 22.49
CA SER A 533 -0.02 16.83 22.82
C SER A 533 -0.94 16.56 24.02
N TYR A 534 -1.36 15.30 24.21
CA TYR A 534 -2.25 14.87 25.29
C TYR A 534 -1.57 14.05 26.41
N GLY A 535 -0.27 13.76 26.31
CA GLY A 535 0.44 12.92 27.29
C GLY A 535 0.01 11.45 27.29
N ILE A 536 -0.37 10.90 26.14
CA ILE A 536 -0.71 9.47 25.97
C ILE A 536 0.59 8.66 25.79
N PRO A 537 0.83 7.59 26.56
CA PRO A 537 1.95 6.67 26.33
C PRO A 537 1.93 6.12 24.91
N CYS A 538 3.05 6.25 24.19
CA CYS A 538 3.09 5.92 22.77
C CYS A 538 4.41 5.25 22.37
N ALA A 539 4.32 4.25 21.49
CA ALA A 539 5.46 3.64 20.80
C ALA A 539 5.41 3.94 19.30
N LEU A 540 6.51 4.44 18.73
CA LEU A 540 6.65 4.68 17.29
C LEU A 540 7.36 3.51 16.61
N VAL A 541 6.67 2.84 15.70
CA VAL A 541 7.13 1.59 15.09
C VAL A 541 7.07 1.61 13.56
N VAL A 542 7.85 0.73 12.95
CA VAL A 542 7.63 0.23 11.58
C VAL A 542 7.61 -1.30 11.62
N PHE A 543 7.22 -1.95 10.54
CA PHE A 543 7.10 -3.40 10.49
C PHE A 543 8.26 -4.02 9.73
N LYS A 544 8.88 -5.06 10.31
CA LYS A 544 9.99 -5.79 9.68
C LYS A 544 9.58 -6.30 8.30
N GLY A 545 10.38 -5.99 7.27
CA GLY A 545 10.09 -6.30 5.86
C GLY A 545 9.12 -5.33 5.18
N PHE A 546 8.74 -4.24 5.83
CA PHE A 546 7.88 -3.15 5.32
C PHE A 546 8.38 -1.76 5.75
N GLU A 547 9.65 -1.64 6.16
CA GLU A 547 10.23 -0.42 6.73
C GLU A 547 10.15 0.78 5.78
N GLU A 548 10.34 0.55 4.49
CA GLU A 548 10.33 1.56 3.42
C GLU A 548 8.93 2.08 3.06
N TYR A 549 7.86 1.51 3.62
CA TYR A 549 6.48 1.88 3.26
C TYR A 549 6.10 3.27 3.78
N VAL A 550 6.79 3.79 4.80
CA VAL A 550 6.61 5.18 5.23
C VAL A 550 7.66 6.05 4.57
N HIS A 551 7.22 6.90 3.63
CA HIS A 551 8.11 7.77 2.87
C HIS A 551 8.97 8.71 3.76
N GLY A 552 10.25 8.80 3.38
CA GLY A 552 11.25 9.72 3.92
C GLY A 552 12.54 9.00 4.32
N ASP A 553 13.62 9.74 4.50
CA ASP A 553 14.91 9.26 5.02
C ASP A 553 14.97 9.25 6.57
N GLY A 554 13.81 9.31 7.22
CA GLY A 554 13.68 9.45 8.68
C GLY A 554 13.82 10.87 9.21
N ILE A 555 14.26 11.85 8.39
CA ILE A 555 14.53 13.22 8.84
C ILE A 555 13.35 13.89 9.54
N LYS A 556 12.13 13.63 9.07
CA LYS A 556 10.91 14.27 9.57
C LYS A 556 10.71 14.08 11.07
N TYR A 557 11.14 12.95 11.62
CA TYR A 557 10.98 12.64 13.05
C TYR A 557 11.97 13.44 13.90
N ILE A 558 13.22 13.54 13.45
CA ILE A 558 14.28 14.31 14.11
C ILE A 558 13.95 15.81 14.02
N ASP A 559 13.60 16.28 12.82
CA ASP A 559 13.22 17.66 12.53
C ASP A 559 12.04 18.10 13.40
N TYR A 560 11.01 17.25 13.54
CA TYR A 560 9.91 17.50 14.47
C TYR A 560 10.37 17.56 15.92
N ALA A 561 11.09 16.56 16.41
CA ALA A 561 11.43 16.46 17.82
C ALA A 561 12.26 17.68 18.28
N LEU A 562 13.23 18.08 17.46
CA LEU A 562 14.02 19.29 17.70
C LEU A 562 13.18 20.58 17.62
N GLY A 563 12.24 20.67 16.68
CA GLY A 563 11.38 21.85 16.56
C GLY A 563 10.30 21.96 17.64
N ALA A 564 9.90 20.82 18.23
CA ALA A 564 8.90 20.74 19.30
C ALA A 564 9.52 20.70 20.72
N ASP A 565 10.84 20.82 20.85
CA ASP A 565 11.58 20.72 22.11
C ASP A 565 11.28 19.43 22.89
N VAL A 566 11.19 18.31 22.18
CA VAL A 566 10.96 16.98 22.76
C VAL A 566 12.09 16.02 22.40
N LYS A 567 12.17 14.92 23.16
CA LYS A 567 13.13 13.85 22.90
C LYS A 567 12.93 13.29 21.49
N VAL A 568 14.04 13.05 20.79
CA VAL A 568 14.04 12.41 19.47
C VAL A 568 13.60 10.96 19.61
N ILE A 569 12.51 10.61 18.91
CA ILE A 569 11.99 9.24 18.79
C ILE A 569 11.99 8.86 17.32
N SER A 570 12.72 7.79 16.98
CA SER A 570 12.76 7.24 15.63
C SER A 570 11.91 5.96 15.55
N PRO A 571 11.26 5.69 14.41
CA PRO A 571 10.50 4.47 14.24
C PRO A 571 11.38 3.22 14.40
N THR A 572 10.94 2.27 15.22
CA THR A 572 11.67 1.02 15.44
C THR A 572 11.00 -0.15 14.70
N PRO A 573 11.75 -0.95 13.90
CA PRO A 573 11.19 -2.14 13.26
C PRO A 573 10.81 -3.24 14.25
N ILE A 574 9.54 -3.64 14.25
CA ILE A 574 9.00 -4.75 15.05
C ILE A 574 8.46 -5.88 14.19
N ASP A 575 8.36 -7.08 14.76
CA ASP A 575 7.67 -8.21 14.15
C ASP A 575 6.17 -7.89 13.93
N PRO A 576 5.59 -8.05 12.72
CA PRO A 576 4.15 -7.88 12.46
C PRO A 576 3.23 -8.72 13.37
N LYS A 577 3.76 -9.73 14.07
CA LYS A 577 3.04 -10.50 15.11
C LYS A 577 2.86 -9.72 16.43
N LEU A 578 3.34 -8.48 16.53
CA LEU A 578 3.17 -7.56 17.67
C LEU A 578 3.54 -8.17 19.03
N LYS A 579 4.76 -8.73 19.12
CA LYS A 579 5.25 -9.25 20.39
C LYS A 579 5.43 -8.11 21.39
N TRP A 580 4.72 -8.18 22.53
CA TRP A 580 4.78 -7.12 23.55
C TRP A 580 6.21 -6.85 24.04
N SER A 581 7.05 -7.88 24.16
CA SER A 581 8.45 -7.73 24.53
C SER A 581 9.30 -6.87 23.57
N GLU A 582 8.88 -6.72 22.31
CA GLU A 582 9.52 -5.79 21.35
C GLU A 582 8.94 -4.37 21.45
N ILE A 583 7.72 -4.21 21.96
CA ILE A 583 6.95 -2.96 21.98
C ILE A 583 7.09 -2.21 23.30
N GLU A 584 6.95 -2.91 24.43
CA GLU A 584 6.99 -2.36 25.78
C GLU A 584 8.20 -1.44 26.03
N PRO A 585 9.44 -1.80 25.63
CA PRO A 585 10.60 -0.94 25.84
C PRO A 585 10.60 0.34 25.01
N LEU A 586 9.73 0.43 23.99
CA LEU A 586 9.60 1.58 23.09
C LEU A 586 8.52 2.57 23.53
N VAL A 587 7.71 2.21 24.54
CA VAL A 587 6.60 3.05 25.02
C VAL A 587 7.18 4.19 25.84
N GLU A 588 6.93 5.42 25.38
CA GLU A 588 7.32 6.62 26.10
C GLU A 588 6.11 7.53 26.33
N THR A 589 6.08 8.18 27.49
CA THR A 589 5.14 9.27 27.78
C THR A 589 5.90 10.58 27.66
N VAL A 590 5.73 11.26 26.53
CA VAL A 590 6.37 12.54 26.24
C VAL A 590 5.30 13.61 26.18
N THR A 591 5.54 14.76 26.81
CA THR A 591 4.65 15.92 26.77
C THR A 591 5.37 17.11 26.15
N ILE A 592 4.67 17.87 25.32
CA ILE A 592 5.24 19.06 24.67
C ILE A 592 5.23 20.24 25.66
N PRO A 593 6.31 21.03 25.77
CA PRO A 593 6.34 22.19 26.66
C PRO A 593 5.27 23.24 26.30
N GLU A 594 4.58 23.80 27.31
CA GLU A 594 3.54 24.82 27.12
C GLU A 594 4.06 26.07 26.41
N LEU A 595 5.32 26.45 26.65
CA LEU A 595 5.97 27.53 25.92
C LEU A 595 6.02 27.24 24.42
N LYS A 596 6.39 26.02 24.04
CA LYS A 596 6.43 25.61 22.62
C LYS A 596 5.05 25.61 21.99
N ILE A 597 4.03 25.12 22.71
CA ILE A 597 2.63 25.17 22.26
C ILE A 597 2.22 26.62 21.97
N SER A 598 2.58 27.55 22.86
CA SER A 598 2.29 28.98 22.71
C SER A 598 3.01 29.61 21.52
N GLU A 599 4.29 29.28 21.29
CA GLU A 599 5.07 29.74 20.13
C GLU A 599 4.44 29.29 18.80
N VAL A 600 4.04 28.03 18.71
CA VAL A 600 3.39 27.49 17.51
C VAL A 600 2.01 28.10 17.29
N GLU A 601 1.23 28.31 18.35
CA GLU A 601 -0.05 29.02 18.27
C GLU A 601 0.13 30.45 17.71
N MET A 602 1.15 31.18 18.18
CA MET A 602 1.46 32.51 17.67
C MET A 602 1.85 32.47 16.18
N ALA A 603 2.62 31.46 15.75
CA ALA A 603 2.97 31.28 14.34
C ALA A 603 1.74 31.01 13.45
N ILE A 604 0.77 30.23 13.93
CA ILE A 604 -0.51 29.99 13.23
C ILE A 604 -1.28 31.30 13.05
N LYS A 605 -1.44 32.08 14.13
CA LYS A 605 -2.12 33.39 14.10
C LYS A 605 -1.41 34.38 13.18
N GLU A 606 -0.09 34.41 13.20
CA GLU A 606 0.71 35.26 12.32
C GLU A 606 0.59 34.84 10.84
N GLY A 607 0.57 33.54 10.55
CA GLY A 607 0.32 33.03 9.20
C GLY A 607 -1.05 33.44 8.66
N LEU A 608 -2.09 33.35 9.49
CA LEU A 608 -3.44 33.83 9.17
C LEU A 608 -3.47 35.34 8.95
N ARG A 609 -2.69 36.12 9.71
CA ARG A 609 -2.57 37.56 9.48
C ARG A 609 -1.89 37.87 8.15
N ARG A 610 -0.75 37.23 7.86
CA ARG A 610 0.03 37.47 6.63
C ARG A 610 -0.67 37.01 5.36
N VAL A 611 -1.47 35.94 5.38
CA VAL A 611 -2.19 35.52 4.17
C VAL A 611 -3.29 36.51 3.77
N ASN A 612 -3.82 37.26 4.74
CA ASN A 612 -4.85 38.28 4.54
C ASN A 612 -4.29 39.67 4.20
N SER A 613 -2.97 39.89 4.36
CA SER A 613 -2.25 41.09 3.90
C SER A 613 -1.68 40.89 2.50
#